data_AF-A0A2P5A0B8-F1
#
_entry.id   AF-A0A2P5A0B8-F1
#
_cell.length_a   1.000
_cell.length_b   1.000
_cell.length_c   1.000
_cell.angle_alpha   90.00
_cell.angle_beta   90.00
_cell.angle_gamma   90.00
#
_symmetry.space_group_name_H-M   'P 1'
#
loop_
_entity.id
_entity.type
_entity.pdbx_description
1 polymer ?
#
loop_
_entity_poly.entity_id
_entity_poly.type
_entity_poly.pdbx_seq_one_letter_code
_entity_poly.pdbx_strand_id
1 'polypeptide(L)'
;MANIDMSKIIKPWKLDAHTTYIFTNAKLIDPIEERVAENVTIKTSGGKILSIDTTESATPSTTDGEITIDLKGKHVCPGLIDCHVHIAVVPGEASLSAYRDMTERISLIRQPWVLKPMLDRGFTSVRDCGGATLAMKEAVEEGVCLGP
;
A
#
# COMPACT_ATOMS: atom_id res chain seq x y z
N MET A 1 10.12 3.68 -35.51
CA MET A 1 10.55 4.41 -34.29
C MET A 1 9.78 3.82 -33.14
N ALA A 2 10.45 3.37 -32.07
CA ALA A 2 9.76 2.79 -30.92
C ALA A 2 8.85 3.86 -30.27
N ASN A 3 7.63 3.48 -29.91
CA ASN A 3 6.68 4.39 -29.28
C ASN A 3 7.17 4.69 -27.86
N ILE A 4 7.66 5.91 -27.62
CA ILE A 4 8.20 6.32 -26.32
C ILE A 4 7.03 6.61 -25.39
N ASP A 5 6.96 5.91 -24.26
CA ASP A 5 6.00 6.23 -23.20
C ASP A 5 6.37 7.53 -22.50
N MET A 6 5.71 8.61 -22.91
CA MET A 6 5.94 9.95 -22.37
C MET A 6 5.60 10.06 -20.87
N SER A 7 4.73 9.19 -20.35
CA SER A 7 4.35 9.23 -18.93
C SER A 7 5.52 8.89 -18.01
N LYS A 8 6.39 7.96 -18.45
CA LYS A 8 7.61 7.56 -17.75
C LYS A 8 8.74 8.58 -17.84
N ILE A 9 8.72 9.46 -18.84
CA ILE A 9 9.66 10.57 -18.93
C ILE A 9 9.25 11.72 -18.02
N ILE A 10 7.96 12.08 -18.01
CA ILE A 10 7.45 13.21 -17.21
C ILE A 10 7.45 12.87 -15.72
N LYS A 11 7.08 11.64 -15.36
CA LYS A 11 7.06 11.16 -13.97
C LYS A 11 7.81 9.83 -13.86
N PRO A 12 9.16 9.85 -13.81
CA PRO A 12 9.95 8.63 -13.77
C PRO A 12 9.74 7.80 -12.48
N TRP A 13 9.24 8.43 -11.42
CA TRP A 13 8.85 7.77 -10.16
C TRP A 13 7.46 7.11 -10.20
N LYS A 14 6.65 7.37 -11.25
CA LYS A 14 5.31 6.81 -11.33
C LYS A 14 5.37 5.29 -11.41
N LEU A 15 4.71 4.63 -10.46
CA LEU A 15 4.60 3.17 -10.43
C LEU A 15 4.00 2.63 -11.73
N ASP A 16 4.42 1.43 -12.12
CA ASP A 16 3.83 0.73 -13.25
C ASP A 16 2.34 0.46 -13.01
N ALA A 17 1.60 0.23 -14.10
CA ALA A 17 0.22 -0.21 -13.99
C ALA A 17 0.15 -1.50 -13.16
N HIS A 18 -0.81 -1.56 -12.24
CA HIS A 18 -1.00 -2.74 -11.39
C HIS A 18 -1.25 -3.98 -12.24
N THR A 19 -0.36 -4.96 -12.12
CA THR A 19 -0.53 -6.29 -12.72
C THR A 19 -1.76 -6.98 -12.14
N THR A 20 -2.36 -7.88 -12.93
CA THR A 20 -3.40 -8.77 -12.42
C THR A 20 -2.76 -9.88 -11.59
N TYR A 21 -3.12 -9.97 -10.31
CA TYR A 21 -2.66 -11.03 -9.41
C TYR A 21 -3.79 -11.98 -9.06
N ILE A 22 -3.46 -13.26 -8.94
CA ILE A 22 -4.37 -14.30 -8.46
C ILE A 22 -3.71 -14.99 -7.28
N PHE A 23 -4.22 -14.74 -6.08
CA PHE A 23 -3.75 -15.37 -4.85
C PHE A 23 -4.58 -16.60 -4.55
N THR A 24 -3.99 -17.80 -4.53
CA THR A 24 -4.70 -19.06 -4.27
C THR A 24 -4.36 -19.60 -2.88
N ASN A 25 -5.19 -20.52 -2.38
CA ASN A 25 -5.01 -21.20 -1.10
C ASN A 25 -4.85 -20.24 0.09
N ALA A 26 -5.62 -19.15 0.10
CA ALA A 26 -5.61 -18.16 1.18
C ALA A 26 -6.50 -18.59 2.35
N LYS A 27 -6.11 -18.21 3.57
CA LYS A 27 -7.00 -18.11 4.73
C LYS A 27 -7.47 -16.66 4.86
N LEU A 28 -8.64 -16.34 4.34
CA LEU A 28 -9.16 -14.97 4.34
C LEU A 28 -9.85 -14.65 5.67
N ILE A 29 -9.37 -13.61 6.34
CA ILE A 29 -9.99 -13.05 7.55
C ILE A 29 -11.17 -12.18 7.12
N ASP A 30 -12.36 -12.54 7.55
CA ASP A 30 -13.60 -11.79 7.36
C ASP A 30 -13.99 -11.15 8.70
N PRO A 31 -13.70 -9.85 8.90
CA PRO A 31 -13.94 -9.18 10.16
C PRO A 31 -15.42 -8.87 10.41
N ILE A 32 -16.28 -8.93 9.38
CA ILE A 32 -17.72 -8.67 9.52
C ILE A 32 -18.41 -9.93 10.03
N GLU A 33 -18.07 -11.07 9.44
CA GLU A 33 -18.63 -12.39 9.80
C GLU A 33 -17.83 -13.09 10.92
N GLU A 34 -16.81 -12.43 11.47
CA GLU A 34 -15.94 -12.93 12.55
C GLU A 34 -15.37 -14.34 12.29
N ARG A 35 -15.01 -14.62 11.04
CA ARG A 35 -14.57 -15.97 10.62
C ARG A 35 -13.31 -15.92 9.76
N VAL A 36 -12.70 -17.10 9.61
CA VAL A 36 -11.61 -17.33 8.66
C VAL A 36 -12.11 -18.28 7.58
N ALA A 37 -12.22 -17.80 6.35
CA ALA A 37 -12.54 -18.62 5.18
C ALA A 37 -11.27 -19.31 4.68
N GLU A 38 -11.30 -20.63 4.54
CA GLU A 38 -10.16 -21.40 4.04
C GLU A 38 -10.27 -21.64 2.53
N ASN A 39 -9.15 -22.01 1.89
CA ASN A 39 -9.07 -22.35 0.47
C ASN A 39 -9.62 -21.24 -0.47
N VAL A 40 -9.41 -19.98 -0.09
CA VAL A 40 -9.92 -18.82 -0.85
C VAL A 40 -8.96 -18.45 -1.98
N THR A 41 -9.55 -18.11 -3.13
CA THR A 41 -8.85 -17.49 -4.26
C THR A 41 -9.25 -16.03 -4.40
N ILE A 42 -8.28 -15.12 -4.50
CA ILE A 42 -8.49 -13.67 -4.59
C ILE A 42 -7.87 -13.17 -5.89
N LYS A 43 -8.66 -12.54 -6.74
CA LYS A 43 -8.18 -11.91 -7.98
C LYS A 43 -8.16 -10.40 -7.83
N THR A 44 -7.04 -9.76 -8.13
CA THR A 44 -6.91 -8.29 -8.15
C THR A 44 -6.43 -7.81 -9.50
N SER A 45 -6.82 -6.62 -9.91
CA SER A 45 -6.34 -5.97 -11.13
C SER A 45 -6.58 -4.46 -11.05
N GLY A 46 -5.67 -3.65 -11.59
CA GLY A 46 -5.86 -2.20 -11.66
C GLY A 46 -6.10 -1.53 -10.30
N GLY A 47 -5.49 -2.05 -9.23
CA GLY A 47 -5.68 -1.55 -7.86
C GLY A 47 -7.02 -1.90 -7.22
N LYS A 48 -7.79 -2.84 -7.80
CA LYS A 48 -9.09 -3.29 -7.27
C LYS A 48 -9.10 -4.79 -7.04
N ILE A 49 -9.93 -5.23 -6.10
CA ILE A 49 -10.31 -6.64 -5.95
C ILE A 49 -11.40 -6.94 -6.96
N LEU A 50 -11.17 -7.90 -7.87
CA LEU A 50 -12.12 -8.29 -8.91
C LEU A 50 -13.04 -9.43 -8.47
N SER A 51 -12.48 -10.45 -7.80
CA SER A 51 -13.26 -11.57 -7.26
C SER A 51 -12.62 -12.12 -5.98
N ILE A 52 -13.47 -12.72 -5.16
CA ILE A 52 -13.10 -13.53 -3.99
C ILE A 52 -13.91 -14.81 -4.10
N ASP A 53 -13.24 -15.90 -4.45
CA ASP A 53 -13.85 -17.21 -4.68
C ASP A 53 -13.55 -18.13 -3.51
N THR A 54 -14.59 -18.68 -2.89
CA THR A 54 -14.50 -19.51 -1.67
C THR A 54 -14.77 -20.99 -1.93
N THR A 55 -14.93 -21.38 -3.20
CA THR A 55 -15.22 -22.76 -3.60
C THR A 55 -13.92 -23.47 -4.02
N GLU A 56 -13.73 -24.71 -3.55
CA GLU A 56 -12.50 -25.50 -3.78
C GLU A 56 -12.23 -25.82 -5.26
N SER A 57 -13.21 -25.66 -6.15
CA SER A 57 -13.12 -26.11 -7.54
C SER A 57 -12.70 -25.04 -8.55
N ALA A 58 -12.43 -23.81 -8.11
CA ALA A 58 -11.95 -22.77 -9.01
C ALA A 58 -10.44 -22.93 -9.23
N THR A 59 -10.02 -23.75 -10.20
CA THR A 59 -8.71 -23.55 -10.83
C THR A 59 -8.80 -22.27 -11.65
N PRO A 60 -8.12 -21.17 -11.27
CA PRO A 60 -8.21 -19.94 -12.03
C PRO A 60 -7.64 -20.17 -13.43
N SER A 61 -8.46 -19.95 -14.46
CA SER A 61 -7.97 -19.91 -15.84
C SER A 61 -7.07 -18.69 -15.97
N THR A 62 -5.76 -18.90 -16.08
CA THR A 62 -4.81 -17.81 -16.28
C THR A 62 -4.82 -17.39 -17.74
N THR A 63 -5.11 -16.12 -18.01
CA THR A 63 -4.82 -15.52 -19.32
C THR A 63 -3.39 -14.98 -19.36
N ASP A 64 -2.82 -14.76 -20.56
CA ASP A 64 -1.49 -14.16 -20.71
C ASP A 64 -1.38 -12.84 -19.92
N GLY A 65 -0.34 -12.73 -19.08
CA GLY A 65 -0.06 -11.55 -18.26
C GLY A 65 -0.59 -11.57 -16.83
N GLU A 66 -1.32 -12.62 -16.42
CA GLU A 66 -1.74 -12.80 -15.02
C GLU A 66 -0.68 -13.52 -14.18
N ILE A 67 -0.46 -13.05 -12.95
CA ILE A 67 0.51 -13.64 -12.02
C ILE A 67 -0.24 -14.40 -10.93
N THR A 68 -0.09 -15.72 -10.92
CA THR A 68 -0.65 -16.58 -9.88
C THR A 68 0.36 -16.80 -8.75
N ILE A 69 -0.09 -16.62 -7.51
CA ILE A 69 0.71 -16.78 -6.29
C ILE A 69 -0.04 -17.72 -5.33
N ASP A 70 0.53 -18.89 -5.09
CA ASP A 70 0.05 -19.81 -4.06
C ASP A 70 0.47 -19.33 -2.66
N LEU A 71 -0.52 -19.00 -1.83
CA LEU A 71 -0.30 -18.52 -0.46
C LEU A 71 -0.08 -19.64 0.54
N LYS A 72 -0.25 -20.92 0.17
CA LYS A 72 0.06 -22.10 1.00
C LYS A 72 -0.61 -22.05 2.38
N GLY A 73 -1.86 -21.59 2.43
CA GLY A 73 -2.64 -21.48 3.67
C GLY A 73 -2.25 -20.29 4.57
N LYS A 74 -1.50 -19.30 4.06
CA LYS A 74 -1.24 -18.04 4.79
C LYS A 74 -2.52 -17.22 4.95
N HIS A 75 -2.53 -16.40 5.99
CA HIS A 75 -3.63 -15.47 6.26
C HIS A 75 -3.57 -14.25 5.35
N VAL A 76 -4.73 -13.81 4.90
CA VAL A 76 -4.94 -12.55 4.18
C VAL A 76 -5.98 -11.74 4.94
N CYS A 77 -5.72 -10.45 5.10
CA CYS A 77 -6.65 -9.49 5.66
C CYS A 77 -6.61 -8.19 4.85
N PRO A 78 -7.62 -7.31 4.99
CA PRO A 78 -7.53 -5.96 4.48
C PRO A 78 -6.30 -5.23 5.03
N GLY A 79 -5.73 -4.32 4.25
CA GLY A 79 -4.67 -3.44 4.74
C GLY A 79 -5.16 -2.61 5.93
N LEU A 80 -4.27 -2.38 6.89
CA LEU A 80 -4.62 -1.75 8.16
C LEU A 80 -4.78 -0.23 7.99
N ILE A 81 -5.63 0.36 8.84
CA ILE A 81 -5.85 1.80 8.92
C ILE A 81 -5.50 2.30 10.31
N ASP A 82 -4.60 3.28 10.39
CA ASP A 82 -4.34 4.01 11.64
C ASP A 82 -4.99 5.39 11.59
N CYS A 83 -5.95 5.62 12.47
CA CYS A 83 -6.74 6.84 12.51
C CYS A 83 -6.08 7.99 13.30
N HIS A 84 -4.89 7.78 13.88
CA HIS A 84 -4.23 8.81 14.69
C HIS A 84 -2.70 8.71 14.62
N VAL A 85 -2.12 9.32 13.59
CA VAL A 85 -0.66 9.41 13.43
C VAL A 85 -0.19 10.87 13.34
N HIS A 86 1.12 11.06 13.49
CA HIS A 86 1.81 12.32 13.23
C HIS A 86 3.04 12.06 12.35
N ILE A 87 2.89 12.16 11.04
CA ILE A 87 3.95 11.85 10.06
C ILE A 87 5.09 12.87 10.17
N ALA A 88 4.77 14.13 10.49
CA ALA A 88 5.74 15.22 10.62
C ALA A 88 6.64 15.13 11.87
N VAL A 89 6.31 14.24 12.82
CA VAL A 89 7.17 13.93 13.98
C VAL A 89 8.24 12.94 13.54
N VAL A 90 9.23 13.47 12.83
CA VAL A 90 10.31 12.73 12.18
C VAL A 90 11.51 12.50 13.12
N PRO A 91 12.25 11.39 13.02
CA PRO A 91 13.43 11.19 13.84
C PRO A 91 14.50 12.29 13.60
N GLY A 92 15.34 12.51 14.62
CA GLY A 92 16.46 13.44 14.55
C GLY A 92 16.46 14.51 15.63
N GLU A 93 15.39 14.63 16.42
CA GLU A 93 15.29 15.55 17.55
C GLU A 93 15.05 14.80 18.86
N ALA A 94 15.69 15.27 19.94
CA ALA A 94 15.64 14.62 21.25
C ALA A 94 14.51 15.14 22.16
N SER A 95 13.79 16.19 21.77
CA SER A 95 12.74 16.81 22.58
C SER A 95 11.55 17.25 21.73
N LEU A 96 10.35 17.24 22.33
CA LEU A 96 9.14 17.72 21.66
C LEU A 96 9.26 19.20 21.25
N SER A 97 9.93 20.02 22.08
CA SER A 97 10.17 21.43 21.78
C SER A 97 11.03 21.64 20.53
N ALA A 98 12.00 20.76 20.28
CA ALA A 98 12.86 20.87 19.10
C ALA A 98 12.10 20.67 17.78
N TYR A 99 11.00 19.92 17.79
CA TYR A 99 10.12 19.82 16.61
C TYR A 99 9.41 21.12 16.28
N ARG A 100 9.11 21.96 17.28
CA ARG A 100 8.52 23.29 17.07
C ARG A 100 9.50 24.21 16.35
N ASP A 101 10.78 24.09 16.69
CA ASP A 101 11.83 24.95 16.15
C ASP A 101 12.40 24.39 14.82
N MET A 102 12.07 23.14 14.47
CA MET A 102 12.40 22.52 13.19
C MET A 102 11.67 23.22 12.04
N THR A 103 12.40 23.57 11.00
CA THR A 103 11.78 24.10 9.79
C THR A 103 10.92 23.03 9.10
N GLU A 104 9.80 23.45 8.53
CA GLU A 104 8.91 22.59 7.73
C GLU A 104 9.69 21.79 6.66
N ARG A 105 10.65 22.42 5.98
CA ARG A 105 11.45 21.80 4.91
C ARG A 105 12.28 20.62 5.42
N ILE A 106 12.85 20.72 6.61
CA ILE A 106 13.60 19.62 7.23
C ILE A 106 12.66 18.48 7.57
N SER A 107 11.48 18.78 8.16
CA SER A 107 10.47 17.75 8.43
C SER A 107 10.08 17.04 7.14
N LEU A 108 9.70 17.79 6.10
CA LEU A 108 9.23 17.26 4.82
C LEU A 108 10.23 16.28 4.18
N ILE A 109 11.53 16.60 4.20
CA ILE A 109 12.58 15.72 3.64
C ILE A 109 12.76 14.43 4.46
N ARG A 110 12.42 14.45 5.75
CA ARG A 110 12.56 13.28 6.65
C ARG A 110 11.29 12.43 6.76
N GLN A 111 10.11 12.97 6.43
CA GLN A 111 8.83 12.24 6.48
C GLN A 111 8.81 10.90 5.73
N PRO A 112 9.48 10.73 4.56
CA PRO A 112 9.54 9.44 3.88
C PRO A 112 10.15 8.32 4.73
N TRP A 113 11.03 8.65 5.68
CA TRP A 113 11.59 7.69 6.63
C TRP A 113 10.55 7.16 7.62
N VAL A 114 9.50 7.93 7.91
CA VAL A 114 8.39 7.53 8.78
C VAL A 114 7.36 6.70 8.00
N LEU A 115 7.05 7.12 6.78
CA LEU A 115 6.02 6.52 5.92
C LEU A 115 6.34 5.08 5.51
N LYS A 116 7.55 4.81 5.00
CA LYS A 116 7.91 3.49 4.49
C LYS A 116 7.78 2.39 5.57
N PRO A 117 8.27 2.60 6.81
CA PRO A 117 8.06 1.64 7.88
C PRO A 117 6.59 1.47 8.31
N MET A 118 5.71 2.47 8.15
CA MET A 118 4.27 2.27 8.39
C MET A 118 3.70 1.25 7.40
N LEU A 119 4.05 1.41 6.12
CA LEU A 119 3.66 0.47 5.05
C LEU A 119 4.22 -0.95 5.29
N ASP A 120 5.47 -1.06 5.70
CA ASP A 120 6.11 -2.36 6.01
C ASP A 120 5.44 -3.10 7.18
N ARG A 121 4.72 -2.38 8.05
CA ARG A 121 3.91 -2.96 9.14
C ARG A 121 2.48 -3.32 8.71
N GLY A 122 2.12 -3.09 7.45
CA GLY A 122 0.82 -3.43 6.88
C GLY A 122 -0.23 -2.32 6.95
N PHE A 123 0.13 -1.11 7.37
CA PHE A 123 -0.76 0.06 7.26
C PHE A 123 -0.76 0.55 5.82
N THR A 124 -1.93 0.55 5.19
CA THR A 124 -2.12 1.00 3.80
C THR A 124 -2.87 2.31 3.70
N SER A 125 -3.40 2.82 4.82
CA SER A 125 -3.96 4.15 4.92
C SER A 125 -3.77 4.69 6.33
N VAL A 126 -3.47 5.98 6.46
CA VAL A 126 -3.36 6.65 7.75
C VAL A 126 -4.06 7.99 7.76
N ARG A 127 -4.50 8.43 8.94
CA ARG A 127 -5.03 9.78 9.16
C ARG A 127 -4.04 10.58 10.00
N ASP A 128 -3.27 11.44 9.33
CA ASP A 128 -2.44 12.43 10.01
C ASP A 128 -3.32 13.42 10.78
N CYS A 129 -3.02 13.58 12.07
CA CYS A 129 -3.77 14.45 12.99
C CYS A 129 -3.00 15.73 13.31
N GLY A 130 -2.00 16.09 12.51
CA GLY A 130 -1.26 17.33 12.65
C GLY A 130 0.17 17.20 12.15
N GLY A 131 0.44 17.84 11.02
CA GLY A 131 1.79 18.10 10.51
C GLY A 131 1.99 17.72 9.05
N ALA A 132 1.44 16.61 8.58
CA ALA A 132 1.55 16.24 7.17
C ALA A 132 0.74 17.21 6.30
N THR A 133 1.28 17.55 5.13
CA THR A 133 0.63 18.46 4.18
C THR A 133 0.14 17.72 2.95
N LEU A 134 -0.68 18.38 2.12
CA LEU A 134 -1.15 17.84 0.84
C LEU A 134 0.02 17.40 -0.06
N ALA A 135 1.16 18.12 0.00
CA ALA A 135 2.34 17.79 -0.80
C ALA A 135 2.87 16.38 -0.50
N MET A 136 2.82 15.93 0.76
CA MET A 136 3.23 14.56 1.11
C MET A 136 2.23 13.53 0.60
N LYS A 137 0.92 13.81 0.68
CA LYS A 137 -0.12 12.94 0.12
C LYS A 137 0.07 12.74 -1.38
N GLU A 138 0.25 13.83 -2.14
CA GLU A 138 0.45 13.77 -3.59
C GLU A 138 1.76 13.03 -3.94
N ALA A 139 2.83 13.24 -3.17
CA ALA A 139 4.09 12.52 -3.36
C ALA A 139 3.94 10.99 -3.18
N VAL A 140 3.13 10.55 -2.21
CA VAL A 140 2.81 9.13 -2.01
C VAL A 140 1.94 8.58 -3.15
N GLU A 141 0.88 9.30 -3.52
CA GLU A 141 -0.03 8.89 -4.62
C GLU A 141 0.70 8.78 -5.97
N GLU A 142 1.71 9.60 -6.20
CA GLU A 142 2.54 9.54 -7.41
C GLU A 142 3.67 8.50 -7.34
N GLY A 143 3.96 7.93 -6.17
CA GLY A 143 5.05 6.98 -5.97
C GLY A 143 6.43 7.62 -5.76
N VAL A 144 6.51 8.94 -5.54
CA VAL A 144 7.75 9.62 -5.16
C VAL A 144 8.26 9.10 -3.82
N CYS A 145 7.34 8.81 -2.90
CA CYS A 145 7.60 8.24 -1.59
C CYS A 145 6.70 7.03 -1.38
N LEU A 146 7.21 6.01 -0.68
CA LEU A 146 6.42 4.82 -0.35
C LEU A 146 5.82 5.00 1.04
N GLY A 147 4.50 4.83 1.16
CA GLY A 147 3.77 5.00 2.41
C GLY A 147 2.25 4.77 2.26
N PRO A 148 1.53 4.72 3.38
CA PRO A 148 0.07 4.81 3.43
C PRO A 148 -0.49 6.23 3.29
#